data_AF-A0A4R1Q7B5-F1
#
_entry.id   AF-A0A4R1Q7B5-F1
#
_cell.length_a   1.000
_cell.length_b   1.000
_cell.length_c   1.000
_cell.angle_alpha   90.00
_cell.angle_beta   90.00
_cell.angle_gamma   90.00
#
_symmetry.space_group_name_H-M   'P 1'
#
loop_
_entity.id
_entity.type
_entity.pdbx_description
1 polymer ?
#
loop_
_entity_poly.entity_id
_entity_poly.type
_entity_poly.pdbx_seq_one_letter_code
_entity_poly.pdbx_strand_id
1 'polypeptide(L)'
;MGTFINAIAPTFAFLLTGRLIQAVGAGIIMPLLMVVILAIFPENGRGTAMGTIGLVMIVAPAIAPTLAGFIIEHFSWRWIFIGMFPLVVSVIVLSAKYLVNVSEPSKPQLDVTSIILSTLGFGGILYGFSSAGDKGWGSTIVISCLIVGVFSYCALACLSLRCRLILGD
;
A
#
# COMPACT_ATOMS: atom_id res chain seq x y z
N MET A 1 -4.46 -2.22 -13.63
CA MET A 1 -3.21 -1.88 -14.35
C MET A 1 -2.02 -2.71 -13.88
N GLY A 2 -1.59 -2.63 -12.62
CA GLY A 2 -0.41 -3.38 -12.14
C GLY A 2 -0.50 -4.91 -12.31
N THR A 3 -1.67 -5.54 -12.15
CA THR A 3 -1.84 -7.00 -12.35
C THR A 3 -1.64 -7.41 -13.80
N PHE A 4 -2.07 -6.56 -14.76
CA PHE A 4 -1.89 -6.80 -16.19
C PHE A 4 -0.41 -6.79 -16.56
N ILE A 5 0.32 -5.77 -16.08
CA ILE A 5 1.76 -5.62 -16.29
C ILE A 5 2.50 -6.86 -15.79
N ASN A 6 2.14 -7.38 -14.61
CA ASN A 6 2.77 -8.58 -14.06
C ASN A 6 2.46 -9.86 -14.85
N ALA A 7 1.28 -9.98 -15.45
CA ALA A 7 0.90 -11.17 -16.24
C ALA A 7 1.73 -11.33 -17.52
N ILE A 8 2.10 -10.21 -18.14
CA ILE A 8 2.89 -10.16 -19.38
C ILE A 8 4.39 -9.93 -19.12
N ALA A 9 4.83 -9.90 -17.86
CA ALA A 9 6.18 -9.50 -17.50
C ALA A 9 7.25 -10.44 -18.10
N PRO A 10 8.15 -9.93 -18.97
CA PRO A 10 9.24 -10.73 -19.52
C PRO A 10 10.48 -10.75 -18.63
N THR A 11 10.64 -9.73 -17.77
CA THR A 11 11.81 -9.55 -16.91
C THR A 11 11.40 -9.20 -15.48
N PHE A 12 12.30 -9.43 -14.53
CA PHE A 12 12.07 -9.10 -13.11
C PHE A 12 11.75 -7.63 -12.90
N ALA A 13 12.48 -6.72 -13.57
CA ALA A 13 12.23 -5.28 -13.46
C ALA A 13 10.79 -4.92 -13.88
N PHE A 14 10.25 -5.58 -14.91
CA PHE A 14 8.88 -5.37 -15.37
C PHE A 14 7.84 -5.89 -14.37
N LEU A 15 8.13 -7.01 -13.69
CA LEU A 15 7.29 -7.51 -12.60
C LEU A 15 7.33 -6.57 -11.39
N LEU A 16 8.51 -6.02 -11.06
CA LEU A 16 8.68 -5.08 -9.96
C LEU A 16 7.88 -3.80 -10.17
N THR A 17 7.89 -3.22 -11.37
CA THR A 17 7.10 -2.01 -11.67
C THR A 17 5.61 -2.24 -11.50
N GLY A 18 5.08 -3.37 -11.96
CA GLY A 18 3.68 -3.71 -11.74
C GLY A 18 3.34 -3.94 -10.26
N ARG A 19 4.27 -4.48 -9.46
CA ARG A 19 4.13 -4.54 -7.99
C ARG A 19 4.12 -3.17 -7.32
N LEU A 20 4.97 -2.24 -7.76
CA LEU A 20 4.98 -0.87 -7.24
C LEU A 20 3.64 -0.17 -7.51
N ILE A 21 3.07 -0.33 -8.71
CA ILE A 21 1.76 0.22 -9.06
C ILE A 21 0.65 -0.37 -8.16
N GLN A 22 0.69 -1.67 -7.86
CA GLN A 22 -0.26 -2.31 -6.95
C GLN A 22 -0.09 -1.80 -5.52
N ALA A 23 1.15 -1.61 -5.06
CA ALA A 23 1.43 -1.11 -3.72
C ALA A 23 0.84 0.28 -3.48
N VAL A 24 0.91 1.17 -4.49
CA VAL A 24 0.27 2.49 -4.42
C VAL A 24 -1.25 2.35 -4.23
N GLY A 25 -1.90 1.51 -5.03
CA GLY A 25 -3.34 1.27 -4.91
C GLY A 25 -3.73 0.70 -3.55
N ALA A 26 -3.01 -0.31 -3.07
CA ALA A 26 -3.23 -0.91 -1.76
C ALA A 26 -3.05 0.10 -0.61
N GLY A 27 -2.03 0.97 -0.70
CA GLY A 27 -1.76 2.01 0.28
C GLY A 27 -2.88 3.06 0.40
N ILE A 28 -3.54 3.39 -0.72
CA ILE A 28 -4.65 4.36 -0.74
C ILE A 28 -5.95 3.72 -0.24
N ILE A 29 -6.19 2.45 -0.56
CA ILE A 29 -7.45 1.76 -0.22
C ILE A 29 -7.66 1.68 1.29
N MET A 30 -6.61 1.44 2.10
CA MET A 30 -6.73 1.30 3.55
C MET A 30 -7.39 2.51 4.25
N PRO A 31 -6.87 3.74 4.11
CA PRO A 31 -7.50 4.92 4.72
C PRO A 31 -8.85 5.25 4.05
N LEU A 32 -8.97 5.03 2.74
CA LEU A 32 -10.19 5.31 2.00
C LEU A 32 -11.37 4.46 2.52
N LEU A 33 -11.14 3.18 2.79
CA LEU A 33 -12.15 2.28 3.35
C LEU A 33 -12.69 2.83 4.68
N MET A 34 -11.82 3.29 5.56
CA MET A 34 -12.23 3.86 6.84
C MET A 34 -13.11 5.10 6.65
N VAL A 35 -12.69 6.04 5.77
CA VAL A 35 -13.46 7.26 5.49
C VAL A 35 -14.83 6.93 4.89
N VAL A 36 -14.89 6.02 3.92
CA VAL A 36 -16.14 5.62 3.25
C VAL A 36 -17.12 4.97 4.24
N ILE A 37 -16.65 4.12 5.15
CA ILE A 37 -17.51 3.49 6.17
C ILE A 37 -18.09 4.55 7.10
N LEU A 38 -17.27 5.51 7.55
CA LEU A 38 -17.73 6.59 8.41
C LEU A 38 -18.75 7.50 7.73
N ALA A 39 -18.64 7.68 6.41
CA ALA A 39 -19.54 8.48 5.60
C ALA A 39 -20.88 7.79 5.29
N ILE A 40 -20.87 6.48 5.04
CA ILE A 40 -22.07 5.73 4.63
C ILE A 40 -22.84 5.13 5.81
N PHE A 41 -22.13 4.60 6.82
CA PHE A 41 -22.77 3.87 7.90
C PHE A 41 -23.06 4.75 9.13
N PRO A 42 -24.30 4.71 9.66
CA PRO A 42 -24.63 5.38 10.92
C PRO A 42 -23.84 4.75 12.08
N GLU A 43 -23.67 5.51 13.16
CA GLU A 43 -22.77 5.19 14.29
C GLU A 43 -22.97 3.76 14.84
N ASN A 44 -24.23 3.34 14.94
CA ASN A 44 -24.64 2.04 15.47
C ASN A 44 -24.27 0.84 14.58
N GLY A 45 -24.03 1.06 13.28
CA GLY A 45 -23.76 0.00 12.29
C GLY A 45 -22.28 -0.13 11.91
N ARG A 46 -21.42 0.80 12.35
CA ARG A 46 -20.01 0.85 11.94
C ARG A 46 -19.22 -0.38 12.39
N GLY A 47 -19.51 -0.92 13.58
CA GLY A 47 -18.84 -2.11 14.10
C GLY A 47 -19.06 -3.35 13.23
N THR A 48 -20.29 -3.59 12.78
CA THR A 48 -20.62 -4.72 11.90
C THR A 48 -19.99 -4.56 10.51
N ALA A 49 -20.01 -3.34 9.96
CA ALA A 49 -19.37 -3.04 8.68
C ALA A 49 -17.84 -3.24 8.75
N MET A 50 -17.19 -2.72 9.79
CA MET A 50 -15.76 -2.91 10.02
C MET A 50 -15.42 -4.39 10.27
N GLY A 51 -16.26 -5.12 11.00
CA GLY A 51 -16.08 -6.55 11.28
C GLY A 51 -16.15 -7.42 10.03
N THR A 52 -17.12 -7.16 9.14
CA THR A 52 -17.24 -7.89 7.87
C THR A 52 -16.06 -7.62 6.94
N ILE A 53 -15.63 -6.36 6.83
CA ILE A 53 -14.42 -6.01 6.06
C ILE A 53 -13.19 -6.65 6.68
N GLY A 54 -13.03 -6.57 8.00
CA GLY A 54 -11.94 -7.19 8.75
C GLY A 54 -11.85 -8.70 8.51
N LEU A 55 -12.99 -9.40 8.45
CA LEU A 55 -13.04 -10.82 8.12
C LEU A 55 -12.47 -11.08 6.72
N VAL A 56 -12.92 -10.33 5.70
CA VAL A 56 -12.40 -10.46 4.33
C VAL A 56 -10.90 -10.18 4.28
N MET A 57 -10.44 -9.17 5.01
CA MET A 57 -9.04 -8.75 5.08
C MET A 57 -8.12 -9.80 5.69
N ILE A 58 -8.62 -10.70 6.54
CA ILE A 58 -7.84 -11.79 7.15
C ILE A 58 -7.99 -13.08 6.33
N VAL A 59 -9.20 -13.39 5.85
CA VAL A 59 -9.47 -14.60 5.07
C VAL A 59 -8.76 -14.58 3.72
N ALA A 60 -8.74 -13.44 3.02
CA ALA A 60 -8.08 -13.32 1.73
C ALA A 60 -6.57 -13.69 1.78
N PRO A 61 -5.74 -13.09 2.65
CA PRO A 61 -4.33 -13.47 2.78
C PRO A 61 -4.12 -14.85 3.43
N ALA A 62 -5.09 -15.41 4.14
CA ALA A 62 -4.99 -16.79 4.62
C ALA A 62 -5.12 -17.82 3.48
N ILE A 63 -6.03 -17.56 2.53
CA ILE A 63 -6.26 -18.46 1.37
C ILE A 63 -5.19 -18.24 0.28
N ALA A 64 -4.69 -17.01 0.14
CA ALA A 64 -3.82 -16.64 -0.97
C ALA A 64 -2.54 -17.50 -1.11
N PRO A 65 -1.77 -17.85 -0.05
CA PRO A 65 -0.59 -18.69 -0.15
C PRO A 65 -0.92 -20.12 -0.57
N THR A 66 -2.01 -20.70 -0.07
CA THR A 66 -2.45 -22.05 -0.43
C THR A 66 -2.80 -22.13 -1.91
N LEU A 67 -3.56 -21.16 -2.40
CA LEU A 67 -3.92 -21.08 -3.81
C LEU A 67 -2.69 -20.81 -4.70
N ALA A 68 -1.81 -19.90 -4.28
CA ALA A 68 -0.59 -19.59 -5.01
C ALA A 68 0.36 -20.80 -5.09
N GLY A 69 0.51 -21.55 -3.99
CA GLY A 69 1.31 -22.77 -3.94
C GLY A 69 0.81 -23.82 -4.93
N PHE A 70 -0.50 -24.11 -4.90
CA PHE A 70 -1.13 -25.04 -5.84
C PHE A 70 -0.93 -24.63 -7.31
N ILE A 71 -1.09 -23.33 -7.61
CA ILE A 71 -0.88 -22.82 -8.97
C ILE A 71 0.58 -22.98 -9.40
N ILE A 72 1.55 -22.69 -8.53
CA ILE A 72 2.98 -22.79 -8.89
C ILE A 72 3.42 -24.25 -9.05
N GLU A 73 2.79 -25.18 -8.34
CA GLU A 73 3.09 -26.62 -8.44
C GLU A 73 2.64 -27.21 -9.77
N HIS A 74 1.46 -26.81 -10.27
CA HIS A 74 0.89 -27.38 -11.50
C HIS A 74 1.02 -26.49 -12.74
N PHE A 75 1.20 -25.18 -12.57
CA PHE A 75 1.23 -24.18 -13.64
C PHE A 75 2.39 -23.20 -13.47
N SER A 76 2.64 -22.39 -14.49
CA SER A 76 3.60 -21.28 -14.38
C SER A 76 3.09 -20.21 -13.40
N TRP A 77 3.99 -19.58 -12.65
CA TRP A 77 3.72 -18.44 -11.75
C TRP A 77 2.88 -17.32 -12.38
N ARG A 78 2.94 -17.17 -13.72
CA ARG A 78 2.17 -16.18 -14.48
C ARG A 78 0.66 -16.36 -14.31
N TRP A 79 0.20 -17.60 -14.11
CA TRP A 79 -1.20 -17.93 -13.92
C TRP A 79 -1.81 -17.31 -12.66
N ILE A 80 -1.00 -16.99 -11.64
CA ILE A 80 -1.48 -16.24 -10.46
C ILE A 80 -2.02 -14.87 -10.88
N PHE A 81 -1.29 -14.17 -11.75
CA PHE A 81 -1.70 -12.85 -12.21
C PHE A 81 -2.83 -12.91 -13.24
N ILE A 82 -2.78 -13.90 -14.14
CA ILE A 82 -3.84 -14.11 -15.13
C ILE A 82 -5.16 -14.48 -14.45
N GLY A 83 -5.13 -15.33 -13.43
CA GLY A 83 -6.32 -15.71 -12.65
C GLY A 83 -6.89 -14.55 -11.82
N MET A 84 -6.03 -13.67 -11.30
CA MET A 84 -6.49 -12.45 -10.62
C MET A 84 -7.05 -11.39 -11.56
N PHE A 85 -6.60 -11.36 -12.83
CA PHE A 85 -7.03 -10.35 -13.79
C PHE A 85 -8.56 -10.26 -13.98
N PRO A 86 -9.31 -11.36 -14.25
CA PRO A 86 -10.76 -11.29 -14.38
C PRO A 86 -11.47 -10.84 -13.10
N LEU A 87 -10.94 -11.20 -11.92
CA LEU A 87 -11.46 -10.76 -10.63
C LEU A 87 -11.30 -9.25 -10.45
N VAL A 88 -10.14 -8.70 -10.79
CA VAL A 88 -9.92 -7.25 -10.74
C VAL A 88 -10.82 -6.52 -11.73
N VAL A 89 -10.98 -7.06 -12.94
CA VAL A 89 -11.87 -6.47 -13.96
C VAL A 89 -13.32 -6.48 -13.48
N SER A 90 -13.80 -7.57 -12.89
CA SER A 90 -15.18 -7.64 -12.38
C SER A 90 -15.41 -6.64 -11.24
N VAL A 91 -14.45 -6.49 -10.32
CA VAL A 91 -14.51 -5.47 -9.24
C VAL A 91 -14.56 -4.06 -9.81
N ILE A 92 -13.80 -3.75 -10.85
CA ILE A 92 -13.82 -2.42 -11.50
C ILE A 92 -15.19 -2.16 -12.14
N VAL A 93 -15.73 -3.14 -12.86
CA VAL A 93 -17.05 -3.02 -13.51
C VAL A 93 -18.17 -2.85 -12.48
N LEU A 94 -18.15 -3.64 -11.40
CA LEU A 94 -19.12 -3.52 -10.31
C LEU A 94 -18.98 -2.17 -9.60
N SER A 95 -17.76 -1.74 -9.29
CA SER A 95 -17.52 -0.43 -8.67
C SER A 95 -18.04 0.69 -9.56
N ALA A 96 -17.78 0.66 -10.87
CA ALA A 96 -18.26 1.69 -11.78
C ALA A 96 -19.81 1.80 -11.84
N LYS A 97 -20.52 0.70 -11.57
CA LYS A 97 -21.98 0.65 -11.61
C LYS A 97 -22.64 0.94 -10.26
N TYR A 98 -22.05 0.49 -9.16
CA TYR A 98 -22.68 0.50 -7.83
C TYR A 98 -22.06 1.48 -6.84
N LEU A 99 -20.85 1.99 -7.11
CA LEU A 99 -20.18 2.91 -6.20
C LEU A 99 -20.81 4.29 -6.30
N VAL A 100 -21.51 4.68 -5.25
CA VAL A 100 -22.06 6.02 -5.10
C VAL A 100 -20.92 6.94 -4.66
N ASN A 101 -20.81 8.11 -5.30
CA ASN A 101 -19.81 9.08 -4.90
C ASN A 101 -20.24 9.74 -3.58
N VAL A 102 -19.49 9.47 -2.52
CA VAL A 102 -19.78 9.92 -1.15
C VAL A 102 -18.88 11.07 -0.70
N SER A 103 -18.05 11.62 -1.59
CA SER A 103 -17.11 12.69 -1.27
C SER A 103 -17.31 13.89 -2.18
N GLU A 104 -17.35 15.08 -1.57
CA GLU A 104 -17.13 16.31 -2.32
C GLU A 104 -15.64 16.38 -2.72
N PRO A 105 -15.33 16.74 -3.98
CA PRO A 105 -13.96 16.88 -4.42
C PRO A 105 -13.31 18.09 -3.75
N SER A 106 -12.69 17.88 -2.58
CA SER A 106 -11.74 18.83 -2.01
C SER A 106 -10.43 18.76 -2.83
N LYS A 107 -9.77 19.90 -3.00
CA LYS A 107 -8.41 19.99 -3.56
C LYS A 107 -7.41 20.13 -2.41
N PRO A 108 -7.12 19.06 -1.64
CA PRO A 108 -6.06 19.14 -0.65
C PRO A 108 -4.75 19.45 -1.37
N GLN A 109 -4.01 20.44 -0.85
CA GLN A 109 -2.69 20.73 -1.36
C GLN A 109 -1.78 19.57 -1.02
N LEU A 110 -1.21 18.97 -2.06
CA LEU A 110 -0.33 17.82 -1.94
C LEU A 110 1.01 18.31 -1.36
N ASP A 111 1.31 17.95 -0.11
CA ASP A 111 2.59 18.29 0.52
C ASP A 111 3.68 17.35 0.01
N VAL A 112 4.24 17.73 -1.15
CA VAL A 112 5.32 17.00 -1.82
C VAL A 112 6.55 16.86 -0.91
N THR A 113 6.83 17.85 -0.06
CA THR A 113 7.96 17.82 0.87
C THR A 113 7.80 16.68 1.87
N SER A 114 6.62 16.58 2.50
CA SER A 114 6.32 15.50 3.44
C SER A 114 6.33 14.11 2.77
N ILE A 115 5.91 14.01 1.51
CA ILE A 115 5.96 12.74 0.75
C ILE A 115 7.41 12.30 0.50
N ILE A 116 8.28 13.21 0.08
CA ILE A 116 9.69 12.87 -0.18
C ILE A 116 10.37 12.45 1.12
N LEU A 117 10.18 13.22 2.20
CA LEU A 117 10.80 12.93 3.50
C LEU A 117 10.31 11.62 4.11
N SER A 118 9.01 11.33 4.02
CA SER A 118 8.45 10.05 4.50
C SER A 118 8.92 8.87 3.66
N THR A 119 9.03 9.03 2.34
CA THR A 119 9.54 7.99 1.44
C THR A 119 11.02 7.69 1.70
N LEU A 120 11.86 8.72 1.87
CA LEU A 120 13.28 8.56 2.20
C LEU A 120 13.48 8.01 3.62
N GLY A 121 12.69 8.48 4.58
CA GLY A 121 12.69 7.98 5.95
C GLY A 121 12.37 6.49 6.01
N PHE A 122 11.18 6.12 5.53
CA PHE A 122 10.70 4.75 5.58
C PHE A 122 11.53 3.82 4.69
N GLY A 123 11.82 4.25 3.46
CA GLY A 123 12.61 3.49 2.50
C GLY A 123 14.05 3.28 2.97
N GLY A 124 14.69 4.30 3.54
CA GLY A 124 16.04 4.21 4.10
C GLY A 124 16.13 3.26 5.28
N ILE A 125 15.17 3.33 6.21
CA ILE A 125 15.09 2.40 7.33
C ILE A 125 14.84 0.97 6.83
N LEU A 126 13.80 0.76 6.02
CA LEU A 126 13.46 -0.57 5.49
C LEU A 126 14.62 -1.19 4.72
N TYR A 127 15.29 -0.42 3.86
CA TYR A 127 16.42 -0.90 3.08
C TYR A 127 17.64 -1.16 3.97
N GLY A 128 17.87 -0.34 4.99
CA GLY A 128 18.91 -0.56 6.00
C GLY A 128 18.72 -1.89 6.74
N PHE A 129 17.51 -2.13 7.27
CA PHE A 129 17.17 -3.40 7.91
C PHE A 129 17.22 -4.59 6.94
N SER A 130 16.71 -4.43 5.72
CA SER A 130 16.77 -5.48 4.70
C SER A 130 18.21 -5.84 4.33
N SER A 131 19.10 -4.85 4.27
CA SER A 131 20.52 -5.05 3.94
C SER A 131 21.33 -5.57 5.14
N ALA A 132 20.87 -5.34 6.38
CA ALA A 132 21.53 -5.81 7.59
C ALA A 132 21.59 -7.34 7.68
N GLY A 133 20.56 -8.02 7.16
CA GLY A 133 20.51 -9.49 7.11
C GLY A 133 21.55 -10.11 6.17
N ASP A 134 21.92 -9.42 5.09
CA ASP A 134 22.84 -9.92 4.07
C ASP A 134 24.28 -9.43 4.28
N LYS A 135 24.45 -8.13 4.59
CA LYS A 135 25.76 -7.46 4.70
C LYS A 135 26.25 -7.26 6.13
N GLY A 136 25.43 -7.58 7.13
CA GLY A 136 25.72 -7.38 8.55
C GLY A 136 25.54 -5.94 9.03
N TRP A 137 25.29 -5.79 10.33
CA TRP A 137 24.99 -4.50 10.97
C TRP A 137 26.14 -3.48 10.93
N GLY A 138 27.38 -3.93 10.80
CA GLY A 138 28.57 -3.07 10.72
C GLY A 138 28.84 -2.49 9.32
N SER A 139 28.05 -2.86 8.31
CA SER A 139 28.26 -2.39 6.95
C SER A 139 27.98 -0.88 6.83
N THR A 140 28.88 -0.14 6.18
CA THR A 140 28.72 1.29 5.90
C THR A 140 27.41 1.60 5.17
N ILE A 141 26.93 0.68 4.33
CA ILE A 141 25.64 0.81 3.64
C ILE A 141 24.46 0.74 4.60
N VAL A 142 24.50 -0.16 5.59
CA VAL A 142 23.42 -0.32 6.57
C VAL A 142 23.36 0.91 7.47
N ILE A 143 24.51 1.33 8.01
CA ILE A 143 24.61 2.48 8.91
C ILE A 143 24.20 3.78 8.20
N SER A 144 24.68 4.02 6.97
CA SER A 144 24.31 5.22 6.22
C SER A 144 22.82 5.27 5.88
N CYS A 145 22.22 4.16 5.44
CA CYS A 145 20.77 4.11 5.17
C CYS A 145 19.93 4.33 6.44
N LEU A 146 20.35 3.77 7.58
CA LEU A 146 19.67 4.01 8.86
C LEU A 146 19.79 5.46 9.32
N ILE A 147 20.97 6.08 9.20
CA ILE A 147 21.17 7.49 9.57
C ILE A 147 20.31 8.40 8.69
N VAL A 148 20.33 8.20 7.37
CA VAL A 148 19.49 8.98 6.44
C VAL A 148 18.01 8.79 6.78
N GLY A 149 17.58 7.55 7.04
CA GLY A 149 16.21 7.23 7.41
C GLY A 149 15.74 7.93 8.68
N VAL A 150 16.53 7.84 9.76
CA VAL A 150 16.24 8.51 11.04
C VAL A 150 16.23 10.04 10.85
N PHE A 151 17.20 10.59 10.13
CA PHE A 151 17.29 12.02 9.89
C PHE A 151 16.09 12.56 9.12
N SER A 152 15.65 11.87 8.06
CA SER A 152 14.46 12.23 7.29
C SER A 152 13.19 12.19 8.15
N TYR A 153 13.05 11.20 9.04
CA TYR A 153 11.91 11.16 9.98
C TYR A 153 11.96 12.27 11.03
N CYS A 154 13.13 12.56 11.59
CA CYS A 154 13.30 13.69 12.52
C CYS A 154 12.96 15.02 11.85
N ALA A 155 13.38 15.20 10.59
CA ALA A 155 13.06 16.38 9.82
C ALA A 155 11.55 16.49 9.52
N LEU A 156 10.88 15.36 9.24
CA LEU A 156 9.42 15.31 9.05
C LEU A 156 8.67 15.65 10.35
N ALA A 157 9.11 15.08 11.48
CA ALA A 157 8.56 15.39 12.80
C ALA A 157 8.72 16.88 13.14
N CYS A 158 9.88 17.47 12.85
CA CYS A 158 10.13 18.89 13.05
C CYS A 158 9.23 19.78 12.16
N LEU A 159 9.08 19.42 10.88
CA LEU A 159 8.22 20.13 9.93
C LEU A 159 6.74 20.08 10.38
N SER A 160 6.26 18.89 10.74
CA SER A 160 4.88 18.69 11.20
C SER A 160 4.57 19.42 12.51
N LEU A 161 5.50 19.44 13.47
CA LEU A 161 5.39 20.23 14.70
C LEU A 161 5.37 21.73 14.43
N ARG A 162 6.19 22.20 13.48
CA ARG A 162 6.23 23.60 13.08
C ARG A 162 4.93 24.05 12.39
N CYS A 163 4.35 23.21 11.53
CA CYS A 163 3.02 23.47 10.95
C CYS A 163 1.92 23.52 12.01
N ARG A 164 1.92 22.61 13.00
CA ARG A 164 0.95 22.66 14.12
C ARG A 164 1.07 23.93 14.97
N LEU A 165 2.29 24.38 15.26
CA LEU A 165 2.52 25.62 16.03
C LEU A 165 2.10 26.89 15.30
N ILE A 166 2.15 26.90 13.96
CA ILE A 166 1.74 28.05 13.14
C ILE A 166 0.21 28.10 12.96
N LEU A 167 -0.46 26.95 12.94
CA LEU A 167 -1.90 26.85 12.70
C LEU A 167 -2.77 26.95 13.96
N GLY A 168 -2.17 26.92 15.17
CA GLY A 168 -2.81 27.28 16.44
C GLY A 168 -4.26 26.81 16.58
N ASP A 169 -4.45 25.52 16.84
CA ASP A 169 -5.72 25.02 17.39
C ASP A 169 -5.94 25.57 18.82
#